data_AF-A0A959XWV8-F1
#
_entry.id   AF-A0A959XWV8-F1
#
_cell.length_a   1.000
_cell.length_b   1.000
_cell.length_c   1.000
_cell.angle_alpha   90.00
_cell.angle_beta   90.00
_cell.angle_gamma   90.00
#
_symmetry.space_group_name_H-M   'P 1'
#
loop_
_entity.id
_entity.type
_entity.pdbx_description
1 polymer ?
#
loop_
_entity_poly.entity_id
_entity_poly.type
_entity_poly.pdbx_seq_one_letter_code
_entity_poly.pdbx_strand_id
1 'polypeptide(L)' 'MKKKSNSLKDLTVQELRDKLESGRESLSKLRFNHTVSPVESPAQLRSGRKEVARILTEIRRREIANNAQA' A
#
# COMPACT_ATOMS: atom_id res chain seq x y z
N MET A 1 -4.41 -14.17 14.34
CA MET A 1 -2.94 -14.05 14.22
C MET A 1 -2.59 -12.59 13.91
N LYS A 2 -1.99 -11.88 14.87
CA LYS A 2 -1.66 -10.44 14.80
C LYS A 2 -0.53 -10.28 13.79
N LYS A 3 -0.83 -9.89 12.53
CA LYS A 3 0.21 -9.47 11.59
C LYS A 3 0.93 -8.29 12.27
N LYS A 4 2.21 -8.47 12.61
CA LYS A 4 3.15 -7.39 12.92
C LYS A 4 3.11 -6.47 11.71
N SER A 5 2.21 -5.49 11.74
CA SER A 5 2.28 -4.37 10.84
C SER A 5 3.58 -3.69 11.21
N ASN A 6 4.61 -3.79 10.36
CA ASN A 6 5.58 -2.72 10.24
C ASN A 6 4.76 -1.43 10.25
N SER A 7 4.82 -0.71 11.35
CA SER A 7 3.97 0.44 11.55
C SER A 7 4.34 1.38 10.41
N LEU A 8 3.42 1.68 9.51
CA LEU A 8 3.67 2.65 8.43
C LEU A 8 4.16 4.00 9.00
N LYS A 9 3.89 4.22 10.30
CA LYS A 9 4.38 5.30 11.15
C LYS A 9 5.91 5.30 11.34
N ASP A 10 6.55 4.14 11.38
CA ASP A 10 7.99 3.99 11.64
C ASP A 10 8.85 4.25 10.39
N LEU A 11 8.22 4.23 9.20
CA LEU A 11 8.87 4.49 7.92
C LEU A 11 8.98 5.99 7.65
N THR A 12 10.06 6.41 7.02
CA THR A 12 10.22 7.78 6.50
C THR A 12 9.28 8.06 5.32
N VAL A 13 9.12 9.32 4.93
CA VAL A 13 8.27 9.69 3.78
C VAL A 13 8.81 9.07 2.48
N GLN A 14 10.14 8.99 2.35
CA GLN A 14 10.78 8.39 1.18
C GLN A 14 10.52 6.88 1.11
N GLU A 15 10.73 6.16 2.21
CA GLU A 15 10.46 4.72 2.26
C GLU A 15 8.97 4.40 2.04
N LEU A 16 8.05 5.26 2.50
CA LEU A 16 6.62 5.11 2.19
C LEU A 16 6.32 5.25 0.69
N ARG A 17 7.04 6.12 -0.02
CA ARG A 17 6.90 6.28 -1.47
C ARG A 17 7.46 5.06 -2.21
N ASP A 18 8.64 4.58 -1.82
CA ASP A 18 9.24 3.39 -2.43
C ASP A 18 8.37 2.14 -2.20
N LYS A 19 7.77 2.03 -1.02
CA LYS A 19 6.81 0.96 -0.69
C LYS A 19 5.48 1.09 -1.45
N LEU A 20 5.06 2.32 -1.75
CA LEU A 20 3.88 2.58 -2.59
C LEU A 20 4.12 2.12 -4.02
N GLU A 21 5.29 2.44 -4.59
CA GLU A 21 5.70 2.06 -5.95
C GLU A 21 5.68 0.52 -6.10
N SER A 22 6.43 -0.17 -5.25
CA SER A 22 6.50 -1.64 -5.23
C SER A 22 5.14 -2.31 -4.98
N GLY A 23 4.32 -1.71 -4.10
CA GLY A 23 2.95 -2.17 -3.84
C GLY A 23 2.03 -2.04 -5.06
N ARG A 24 2.16 -0.95 -5.84
CA ARG A 24 1.40 -0.74 -7.08
C ARG A 24 1.83 -1.71 -8.18
N GLU A 25 3.13 -1.93 -8.35
CA GLU A 25 3.64 -2.90 -9.31
C GLU A 25 3.13 -4.32 -9.00
N SER A 26 3.21 -4.71 -7.73
CA SER A 26 2.73 -6.01 -7.27
C SER A 26 1.23 -6.17 -7.52
N LEU A 27 0.44 -5.13 -7.21
CA LEU A 27 -1.00 -5.14 -7.47
C LEU A 27 -1.30 -5.20 -8.98
N SER A 28 -0.52 -4.53 -9.82
CA SER A 28 -0.67 -4.59 -11.28
C SER A 28 -0.42 -6.01 -11.81
N LYS A 29 0.65 -6.66 -11.34
CA LYS A 29 0.97 -8.06 -11.67
C LYS A 29 -0.15 -9.01 -11.23
N LEU A 30 -0.66 -8.88 -10.01
CA LEU A 30 -1.81 -9.68 -9.53
C LEU A 30 -3.07 -9.44 -10.37
N ARG A 31 -3.34 -8.19 -10.79
CA ARG A 31 -4.49 -7.91 -11.66
C ARG A 31 -4.32 -8.60 -13.01
N PHE A 32 -3.14 -8.51 -13.60
CA PHE A 32 -2.84 -9.17 -14.87
C PHE A 32 -2.96 -10.69 -14.77
N ASN A 33 -2.33 -11.29 -13.75
CA ASN A 33 -2.42 -12.72 -13.48
C ASN A 33 -3.87 -13.18 -13.32
N HIS A 34 -4.67 -12.49 -12.50
CA HIS A 34 -6.09 -12.81 -12.32
C HIS A 34 -6.91 -12.68 -13.61
N THR A 35 -6.59 -11.71 -14.48
CA THR A 35 -7.27 -11.58 -15.78
C THR A 35 -6.90 -12.68 -16.77
N VAL A 36 -5.65 -13.14 -16.76
CA VAL A 36 -5.15 -14.19 -17.67
C VAL A 36 -5.52 -15.58 -17.15
N SER A 37 -5.48 -15.78 -15.84
CA SER A 37 -5.84 -17.03 -15.17
C SER A 37 -6.54 -16.73 -13.84
N PRO A 38 -7.86 -16.91 -13.74
CA PRO A 38 -8.66 -16.60 -12.55
C PRO A 38 -8.41 -17.55 -11.36
N VAL A 39 -7.36 -18.38 -11.40
CA VAL A 39 -6.97 -19.30 -10.33
C VAL A 39 -6.44 -18.55 -9.09
N GLU A 40 -6.00 -17.30 -9.25
CA GLU A 40 -5.52 -16.47 -8.13
C GLU A 40 -6.65 -16.06 -7.18
N SER A 41 -6.38 -16.13 -5.86
CA SER A 41 -7.40 -15.85 -4.84
C SER A 41 -7.80 -14.36 -4.83
N PRO A 42 -9.09 -14.01 -5.01
CA PRO A 42 -9.58 -12.63 -4.93
C PRO A 42 -9.30 -11.95 -3.57
N ALA A 43 -8.98 -12.72 -2.53
CA ALA A 43 -8.57 -12.21 -1.23
C ALA A 43 -7.19 -11.51 -1.26
N GLN A 44 -6.27 -11.95 -2.13
CA GLN A 44 -4.95 -11.36 -2.29
C GLN A 44 -5.04 -9.99 -2.97
N LEU A 45 -5.85 -9.88 -4.03
CA LEU A 45 -6.20 -8.60 -4.67
C LEU A 45 -6.81 -7.60 -3.67
N ARG A 46 -7.76 -8.06 -2.84
CA ARG A 46 -8.35 -7.24 -1.78
C ARG A 46 -7.31 -6.77 -0.76
N SER A 47 -6.37 -7.64 -0.39
CA SER A 47 -5.31 -7.32 0.57
C SER A 47 -4.32 -6.30 0.01
N GLY A 48 -3.86 -6.49 -1.24
CA GLY A 48 -2.96 -5.55 -1.93
C GLY A 48 -3.59 -4.16 -2.09
N ARG A 49 -4.88 -4.09 -2.48
CA ARG A 49 -5.61 -2.80 -2.52
C ARG A 49 -5.64 -2.10 -1.17
N LYS A 50 -5.91 -2.84 -0.08
CA LYS A 50 -5.93 -2.27 1.27
C LYS A 50 -4.55 -1.78 1.72
N GLU A 51 -3.48 -2.46 1.34
CA GLU A 51 -2.12 -2.07 1.70
C GLU A 51 -1.72 -0.76 1.02
N VAL A 52 -1.94 -0.64 -0.30
CA VAL A 52 -1.73 0.60 -1.06
C VAL A 52 -2.53 1.78 -0.47
N ALA A 53 -3.81 1.56 -0.14
CA ALA A 53 -4.67 2.58 0.45
C ALA A 53 -4.15 3.08 1.82
N ARG A 54 -3.63 2.18 2.66
CA ARG A 54 -3.05 2.55 3.96
C ARG A 54 -1.80 3.40 3.82
N ILE A 55 -0.93 3.06 2.87
CA ILE A 55 0.30 3.84 2.59
C ILE A 55 -0.07 5.25 2.12
N LEU A 56 -1.01 5.37 1.17
CA LEU A 56 -1.50 6.67 0.69
C LEU A 56 -2.11 7.52 1.81
N THR A 57 -2.88 6.90 2.70
CA THR A 57 -3.49 7.57 3.84
C THR A 57 -2.43 8.13 4.79
N GLU A 58 -1.37 7.37 5.06
CA GLU A 58 -0.28 7.82 5.93
C GLU A 58 0.53 8.95 5.30
N ILE A 59 0.83 8.88 3.99
CA ILE A 59 1.47 9.97 3.25
C ILE A 59 0.61 11.23 3.35
N ARG A 60 -0.70 11.12 3.06
CA ARG A 60 -1.62 12.26 3.10
C ARG A 60 -1.74 12.85 4.50
N ARG A 61 -1.75 12.01 5.54
CA ARG A 61 -1.75 12.46 6.94
C ARG A 61 -0.54 13.34 7.25
N ARG A 62 0.64 12.95 6.78
CA ARG A 62 1.89 13.72 6.97
C ARG A 62 1.88 15.02 6.18
N GLU A 63 1.38 15.00 4.95
CA GLU A 63 1.21 16.22 4.15
C GLU A 63 0.29 17.24 4.85
N ILE A 64 -0.85 16.79 5.38
CA ILE A 64 -1.79 17.65 6.10
C ILE A 64 -1.15 18.20 7.38
N ALA A 65 -0.41 17.37 8.12
CA ALA A 65 0.30 17.82 9.32
C ALA A 65 1.36 18.88 9.01
N ASN A 66 2.15 18.70 7.95
CA ASN A 66 3.14 19.69 7.52
C ASN A 66 2.50 20.99 7.04
N ASN A 67 1.37 20.92 6.32
CA ASN A 67 0.66 22.10 5.82
C ASN A 67 -0.10 22.87 6.92
N ALA A 68 -0.43 22.22 8.04
CA ALA A 68 -1.05 22.87 9.20
C ALA A 68 -0.04 23.61 10.10
N GLN A 69 1.27 23.39 9.88
CA GLN A 69 2.34 24.08 10.60
C GLN A 69 2.95 25.25 9.82
N ALA A 70 2.41 25.55 8.63
CA ALA A 70 2.73 26.74 7.83
C ALA A 70 1.62 27.78 8.00
#